data_AF-A0A5N5T5R0-F1
#
_entry.id   AF-A0A5N5T5R0-F1
#
_cell.length_a   1.000
_cell.length_b   1.000
_cell.length_c   1.000
_cell.angle_alpha   90.00
_cell.angle_beta   90.00
_cell.angle_gamma   90.00
#
_symmetry.space_group_name_H-M   'P 1'
#
loop_
_entity.id
_entity.type
_entity.pdbx_description
1 polymer ?
#
loop_
_entity_poly.entity_id
_entity_poly.type
_entity_poly.pdbx_seq_one_letter_code
_entity_poly.pdbx_strand_id
1 'polypeptide(L)'
;MQAKEENLWPPEVPDIFELLKQPAFAIINRPMSPSVVYVGGIHIKEPQPLPQELADWLDGSGEEGFIFFSLGTVIKAEHLKQEHISSILKVFGSLKQRILWKWNSEIKNLPSNVKISSWLPQQDILAHRKIRLFISHGGLFGSQEAMYFEVPVLGMPVFLDQHMNIDEIVSQGWGKSLAWDDLTEDTFGEAIQDILSNSRLVKPDLD
;
A
#
# COMPACT_ATOMS: atom_id res chain seq x y z
N MET A 1 20.81 -0.81 21.44
CA MET A 1 21.52 -1.75 22.34
C MET A 1 22.05 -1.03 23.58
N GLN A 2 22.82 0.04 23.43
CA GLN A 2 23.44 0.77 24.55
C GLN A 2 22.45 1.32 25.61
N ALA A 3 21.29 1.87 25.21
CA ALA A 3 20.31 2.41 26.16
C ALA A 3 19.62 1.34 27.07
N LYS A 4 19.57 0.08 26.62
CA LYS A 4 19.01 -1.05 27.38
C LYS A 4 20.04 -1.64 28.34
N GLU A 5 21.34 -1.57 27.98
CA GLU A 5 22.47 -1.95 28.84
C GLU A 5 22.71 -0.91 29.95
N GLU A 6 22.43 0.37 29.67
CA GLU A 6 22.60 1.47 30.63
C GLU A 6 21.38 1.70 31.54
N ASN A 7 20.35 0.85 31.48
CA ASN A 7 19.13 0.95 32.30
C ASN A 7 18.42 2.32 32.19
N LEU A 8 18.61 3.01 31.06
CA LEU A 8 18.02 4.33 30.78
C LEU A 8 16.55 4.24 30.33
N TRP A 9 16.05 3.04 30.11
CA TRP A 9 14.71 2.75 29.63
C TRP A 9 13.83 2.22 30.78
N PRO A 10 12.74 2.91 31.16
CA PRO A 10 11.85 2.44 32.20
C PRO A 10 11.22 1.09 31.80
N PRO A 11 11.07 0.13 32.74
CA PRO A 11 10.55 -1.20 32.45
C PRO A 11 9.10 -1.20 31.94
N GLU A 12 8.36 -0.11 32.15
CA GLU A 12 6.98 0.05 31.68
C GLU A 12 6.90 0.44 30.19
N VAL A 13 8.00 0.89 29.59
CA VAL A 13 8.01 1.32 28.18
C VAL A 13 8.28 0.10 27.30
N PRO A 14 7.41 -0.21 26.31
CA PRO A 14 7.59 -1.36 25.44
C PRO A 14 8.97 -1.34 24.75
N ASP A 15 9.45 -2.53 24.41
CA ASP A 15 10.70 -2.66 23.66
C ASP A 15 10.62 -1.86 22.35
N ILE A 16 11.74 -1.28 21.91
CA ILE A 16 11.75 -0.45 20.71
C ILE A 16 11.29 -1.21 19.46
N PHE A 17 11.52 -2.52 19.40
CA PHE A 17 10.99 -3.36 18.32
C PHE A 17 9.47 -3.56 18.41
N GLU A 18 8.89 -3.52 19.60
CA GLU A 18 7.43 -3.52 19.80
C GLU A 18 6.81 -2.15 19.49
N LEU A 19 7.52 -1.04 19.78
CA LEU A 19 7.10 0.30 19.40
C LEU A 19 7.12 0.49 17.88
N LEU A 20 8.12 -0.06 17.18
CA LEU A 20 8.19 0.00 15.71
C LEU A 20 7.05 -0.77 15.02
N LYS A 21 6.43 -1.75 15.71
CA LYS A 21 5.22 -2.43 15.22
C LYS A 21 3.97 -1.56 15.31
N GLN A 22 4.00 -0.45 16.06
CA GLN A 22 2.87 0.46 16.14
C GLN A 22 2.90 1.45 14.96
N PRO A 23 1.85 1.50 14.12
CA PRO A 23 1.81 2.39 12.94
C PRO A 23 2.00 3.87 13.30
N ALA A 24 1.66 4.24 14.53
CA ALA A 24 1.76 5.60 15.04
C ALA A 24 3.20 6.09 15.24
N PHE A 25 4.13 5.19 15.58
CA PHE A 25 5.54 5.53 15.83
C PHE A 25 6.40 5.45 14.58
N ALA A 26 6.02 4.62 13.62
CA ALA A 26 6.72 4.56 12.36
C ALA A 26 6.61 5.89 11.60
N ILE A 27 5.41 6.48 11.50
CA ILE A 27 5.20 7.67 10.67
C ILE A 27 5.70 8.97 11.35
N ILE A 28 5.85 8.99 12.69
CA ILE A 28 6.24 10.19 13.45
C ILE A 28 7.44 9.87 14.34
N ASN A 29 8.65 10.11 13.84
CA ASN A 29 9.90 9.91 14.58
C ASN A 29 10.48 11.23 15.09
N ARG A 30 9.73 11.96 15.94
CA ARG A 30 10.15 13.24 16.54
C ARG A 30 9.80 13.29 18.03
N PRO A 31 10.59 13.99 18.88
CA PRO A 31 10.28 14.13 20.29
C PRO A 31 8.94 14.86 20.47
N MET A 32 8.01 14.22 21.19
CA MET A 32 6.68 14.75 21.49
C MET A 32 6.55 15.04 22.99
N SER A 33 5.59 15.90 23.35
CA SER A 33 5.25 16.13 24.75
C SER A 33 4.83 14.82 25.44
N PRO A 34 5.21 14.58 26.71
CA PRO A 34 4.75 13.41 27.47
C PRO A 34 3.23 13.25 27.58
N SER A 35 2.47 14.33 27.31
CA SER A 35 1.00 14.31 27.30
C SER A 35 0.39 13.79 25.98
N VAL A 36 1.22 13.46 24.98
CA VAL A 36 0.76 12.96 23.68
C VAL A 36 0.60 11.44 23.76
N VAL A 37 -0.61 10.97 23.46
CA VAL A 37 -0.92 9.54 23.35
C VAL A 37 -1.05 9.18 21.87
N TYR A 38 -0.28 8.19 21.43
CA TYR A 38 -0.30 7.71 20.07
C TYR A 38 -1.45 6.71 19.87
N VAL A 39 -2.38 7.06 18.99
CA VAL A 39 -3.57 6.24 18.65
C VAL A 39 -3.66 5.93 17.14
N GLY A 40 -2.51 5.98 16.44
CA GLY A 40 -2.44 5.65 15.02
C GLY A 40 -2.84 4.19 14.78
N GLY A 41 -3.63 3.95 13.73
CA GLY A 41 -4.16 2.62 13.42
C GLY A 41 -5.41 2.21 14.21
N ILE A 42 -6.03 3.09 15.01
CA ILE A 42 -7.26 2.78 15.75
C ILE A 42 -8.45 2.36 14.86
N HIS A 43 -8.42 2.74 13.58
CA HIS A 43 -9.42 2.33 12.59
C HIS A 43 -9.23 0.90 12.09
N ILE A 44 -8.04 0.32 12.27
CA ILE A 44 -7.69 -1.01 11.79
C ILE A 44 -8.33 -2.06 12.70
N LYS A 45 -9.17 -2.90 12.12
CA LYS A 45 -9.89 -3.97 12.82
C LYS A 45 -9.35 -5.36 12.46
N GLU A 46 -9.84 -6.39 13.13
CA GLU A 46 -9.60 -7.76 12.67
C GLU A 46 -10.19 -7.97 11.26
N PRO A 47 -9.42 -8.53 10.30
CA PRO A 47 -9.89 -8.78 8.94
C PRO A 47 -11.16 -9.64 8.94
N GLN A 48 -12.13 -9.24 8.14
CA GLN A 48 -13.36 -9.99 7.90
C GLN A 48 -13.26 -10.78 6.59
N PRO A 49 -14.02 -11.88 6.44
CA PRO A 49 -14.06 -12.62 5.19
C PRO A 49 -14.52 -11.73 4.03
N LEU A 50 -13.77 -11.77 2.92
CA LEU A 50 -14.14 -11.08 1.69
C LEU A 50 -15.42 -11.69 1.09
N PRO A 51 -16.22 -10.92 0.34
CA PRO A 51 -17.31 -11.48 -0.46
C PRO A 51 -16.81 -12.62 -1.35
N GLN A 52 -17.54 -13.73 -1.41
CA GLN A 52 -17.07 -14.98 -2.02
C GLN A 52 -16.52 -14.79 -3.44
N GLU A 53 -17.23 -14.04 -4.30
CA GLU A 53 -16.78 -13.77 -5.67
C GLU A 53 -15.43 -13.04 -5.72
N LEU A 54 -15.21 -12.09 -4.80
CA LEU A 54 -13.96 -11.36 -4.71
C LEU A 54 -12.85 -12.27 -4.15
N ALA A 55 -13.14 -13.05 -3.11
CA ALA A 55 -12.21 -14.01 -2.53
C ALA A 55 -11.73 -15.03 -3.58
N ASP A 56 -12.66 -15.68 -4.28
CA ASP A 56 -12.34 -16.66 -5.35
C ASP A 56 -11.51 -16.02 -6.46
N TRP A 57 -11.81 -14.76 -6.81
CA TRP A 57 -11.04 -14.03 -7.81
C TRP A 57 -9.64 -13.63 -7.30
N LEU A 58 -9.44 -13.34 -6.02
CA LEU A 58 -8.11 -13.06 -5.49
C LEU A 58 -7.31 -14.35 -5.28
N ASP A 59 -7.93 -15.42 -4.78
CA ASP A 59 -7.30 -16.72 -4.59
C ASP A 59 -6.89 -17.37 -5.92
N GLY A 60 -7.67 -17.15 -6.98
CA GLY A 60 -7.35 -17.61 -8.34
C GLY A 60 -6.15 -16.91 -8.99
N SER A 61 -5.46 -15.99 -8.30
CA SER A 61 -4.26 -15.31 -8.81
C SER A 61 -3.00 -16.19 -8.89
N GLY A 62 -3.07 -17.46 -8.46
CA GLY A 62 -1.93 -18.38 -8.49
C GLY A 62 -0.81 -17.96 -7.54
N GLU A 63 0.43 -18.32 -7.86
CA GLU A 63 1.63 -17.99 -7.07
C GLU A 63 2.08 -16.53 -7.26
N GLU A 64 1.78 -15.96 -8.43
CA GLU A 64 2.14 -14.60 -8.81
C GLU A 64 1.41 -13.56 -7.93
N GLY A 65 0.26 -13.94 -7.35
CA GLY A 65 -0.53 -13.09 -6.46
C GLY A 65 -1.23 -11.94 -7.19
N PHE A 66 -1.65 -10.94 -6.43
CA PHE A 66 -2.37 -9.79 -6.97
C PHE A 66 -1.83 -8.44 -6.49
N ILE A 67 -2.12 -7.42 -7.28
CA ILE A 67 -1.84 -6.02 -6.99
C ILE A 67 -3.16 -5.32 -6.72
N PHE A 68 -3.22 -4.53 -5.66
CA PHE A 68 -4.35 -3.66 -5.38
C PHE A 68 -4.00 -2.22 -5.77
N PHE A 69 -4.84 -1.57 -6.58
CA PHE A 69 -4.67 -0.17 -6.98
C PHE A 69 -5.83 0.67 -6.48
N SER A 70 -5.55 1.65 -5.61
CA SER A 70 -6.53 2.56 -5.05
C SER A 70 -5.95 3.95 -4.81
N LEU A 71 -6.53 4.94 -5.49
CA LEU A 71 -6.20 6.35 -5.31
C LEU A 71 -7.16 7.05 -4.34
N GLY A 72 -7.79 6.29 -3.43
CA GLY A 72 -8.75 6.83 -2.48
C GLY A 72 -10.09 7.21 -3.11
N THR A 73 -10.75 8.23 -2.58
CA THR A 73 -12.09 8.68 -3.01
C THR A 73 -12.10 10.06 -3.65
N VAL A 74 -11.01 10.83 -3.51
CA VAL A 74 -10.93 12.20 -4.02
C VAL A 74 -10.52 12.23 -5.48
N ILE A 75 -9.70 11.27 -5.92
CA ILE A 75 -9.26 11.17 -7.31
C ILE A 75 -10.35 10.47 -8.12
N LYS A 76 -10.90 11.19 -9.10
CA LYS A 76 -11.93 10.72 -10.02
C LYS A 76 -11.32 10.50 -11.40
N ALA A 77 -12.02 9.75 -12.25
CA ALA A 77 -11.61 9.49 -13.62
C ALA A 77 -11.37 10.77 -14.44
N GLU A 78 -12.19 11.79 -14.21
CA GLU A 78 -12.08 13.09 -14.85
C GLU A 78 -10.77 13.83 -14.53
N HIS A 79 -10.10 13.47 -13.42
CA HIS A 79 -8.85 14.10 -13.01
C HIS A 79 -7.62 13.43 -13.62
N LEU A 80 -7.75 12.21 -14.18
CA LEU A 80 -6.64 11.52 -14.84
C LEU A 80 -6.68 11.76 -16.34
N LYS A 81 -5.51 12.12 -16.89
CA LYS A 81 -5.34 12.22 -18.34
C LYS A 81 -5.49 10.84 -18.99
N GLN A 82 -6.05 10.80 -20.20
CA GLN A 82 -6.24 9.55 -20.95
C GLN A 82 -4.91 8.83 -21.26
N GLU A 83 -3.82 9.58 -21.41
CA GLU A 83 -2.47 9.05 -21.58
C GLU A 83 -2.00 8.21 -20.38
N HIS A 84 -2.32 8.66 -19.15
CA HIS A 84 -2.00 7.94 -17.92
C HIS A 84 -2.80 6.65 -17.83
N ILE A 85 -4.12 6.70 -18.10
CA ILE A 85 -4.99 5.52 -18.08
C ILE A 85 -4.52 4.49 -19.11
N SER A 86 -4.15 4.94 -20.30
CA SER A 86 -3.66 4.06 -21.38
C SER A 86 -2.35 3.37 -20.98
N SER A 87 -1.40 4.13 -20.41
CA SER A 87 -0.12 3.58 -19.93
C SER A 87 -0.32 2.56 -18.82
N ILE A 88 -1.17 2.89 -17.83
CA ILE A 88 -1.52 2.01 -16.70
C ILE A 88 -2.13 0.70 -17.22
N LEU A 89 -3.11 0.76 -18.14
CA LEU A 89 -3.78 -0.42 -18.67
C LEU A 89 -2.84 -1.33 -19.44
N LYS A 90 -1.93 -0.75 -20.23
CA LYS A 90 -0.97 -1.53 -21.00
C LYS A 90 0.01 -2.27 -20.11
N VAL A 91 0.54 -1.60 -19.08
CA VAL A 91 1.40 -2.23 -18.08
C VAL A 91 0.62 -3.30 -17.34
N PHE A 92 -0.55 -3.00 -16.80
CA PHE A 92 -1.39 -3.97 -16.09
C PHE A 92 -1.71 -5.20 -16.93
N GLY A 93 -2.06 -5.04 -18.21
CA GLY A 93 -2.34 -6.15 -19.11
C GLY A 93 -1.12 -7.03 -19.43
N SER A 94 0.09 -6.52 -19.24
CA SER A 94 1.34 -7.27 -19.43
C SER A 94 1.78 -8.05 -18.19
N LEU A 95 1.24 -7.72 -17.01
CA LEU A 95 1.60 -8.36 -15.75
C LEU A 95 0.95 -9.74 -15.60
N LYS A 96 1.66 -10.66 -14.93
CA LYS A 96 1.12 -11.98 -14.58
C LYS A 96 0.17 -11.90 -13.38
N GLN A 97 0.35 -10.90 -12.53
CA GLN A 97 -0.50 -10.63 -11.38
C GLN A 97 -1.92 -10.32 -11.83
N ARG A 98 -2.89 -10.71 -10.99
CA ARG A 98 -4.23 -10.13 -11.07
C ARG A 98 -4.20 -8.70 -10.54
N ILE A 99 -4.97 -7.80 -11.14
CA ILE A 99 -5.01 -6.40 -10.74
C ILE A 99 -6.41 -6.05 -10.26
N LEU A 100 -6.55 -5.77 -8.98
CA LEU A 100 -7.78 -5.25 -8.42
C LEU A 100 -7.69 -3.72 -8.40
N TRP A 101 -8.52 -3.05 -9.19
CA TRP A 101 -8.50 -1.59 -9.31
C TRP A 101 -9.79 -0.99 -8.76
N LYS A 102 -9.66 -0.21 -7.68
CA LYS A 102 -10.76 0.63 -7.19
C LYS A 102 -10.96 1.81 -8.14
N TRP A 103 -12.01 1.77 -8.94
CA TRP A 103 -12.29 2.78 -9.96
C TRP A 103 -13.79 2.96 -10.21
N ASN A 104 -14.20 4.21 -10.42
CA ASN A 104 -15.63 4.60 -10.43
C ASN A 104 -16.19 4.82 -11.84
N SER A 105 -15.43 4.53 -12.89
CA SER A 105 -15.84 4.81 -14.28
C SER A 105 -15.55 3.62 -15.17
N GLU A 106 -16.32 3.49 -16.25
CA GLU A 106 -16.06 2.45 -17.24
C GLU A 106 -14.74 2.71 -17.97
N ILE A 107 -13.98 1.64 -18.17
CA ILE A 107 -12.76 1.65 -18.97
C ILE A 107 -12.96 0.70 -20.15
N LYS A 108 -12.79 1.21 -21.37
CA LYS A 108 -12.85 0.39 -22.58
C LYS A 108 -11.59 -0.47 -22.68
N ASN A 109 -11.74 -1.68 -23.23
CA ASN A 109 -10.64 -2.62 -23.46
C ASN A 109 -9.88 -3.02 -22.19
N LEU A 110 -10.60 -3.28 -21.10
CA LEU A 110 -10.01 -3.74 -19.85
C LEU A 110 -9.30 -5.10 -20.06
N PRO A 111 -8.01 -5.24 -19.69
CA PRO A 111 -7.31 -6.52 -19.77
C PRO A 111 -7.98 -7.60 -18.91
N SER A 112 -7.87 -8.87 -19.32
CA SER A 112 -8.57 -9.99 -18.65
C SER A 112 -8.10 -10.27 -17.22
N ASN A 113 -6.89 -9.84 -16.86
CA ASN A 113 -6.34 -9.96 -15.50
C ASN A 113 -6.71 -8.77 -14.60
N VAL A 114 -7.43 -7.77 -15.11
CA VAL A 114 -7.83 -6.58 -14.35
C VAL A 114 -9.32 -6.67 -13.98
N LYS A 115 -9.63 -6.45 -12.70
CA LYS A 115 -11.01 -6.32 -12.20
C LYS A 115 -11.19 -4.93 -11.62
N ILE A 116 -12.24 -4.24 -12.05
CA ILE A 116 -12.61 -2.91 -11.55
C ILE A 116 -13.81 -3.02 -10.63
N SER A 117 -13.78 -2.26 -9.53
CA SER A 117 -14.97 -2.02 -8.70
C SER A 117 -14.95 -0.59 -8.14
N SER A 118 -16.12 0.04 -8.03
CA SER A 118 -16.27 1.36 -7.42
C SER A 118 -16.14 1.32 -5.89
N TRP A 119 -16.41 0.17 -5.28
CA TRP A 119 -16.34 -0.05 -3.84
C TRP A 119 -15.68 -1.39 -3.52
N LEU A 120 -14.77 -1.37 -2.54
CA LEU A 120 -13.98 -2.52 -2.13
C LEU A 120 -13.66 -2.46 -0.63
N PRO A 121 -13.69 -3.60 0.10
CA PRO A 121 -13.29 -3.67 1.50
C PRO A 121 -11.75 -3.63 1.61
N GLN A 122 -11.17 -2.43 1.51
CA GLN A 122 -9.72 -2.22 1.38
C GLN A 122 -8.91 -2.93 2.49
N GLN A 123 -9.32 -2.79 3.75
CA GLN A 123 -8.59 -3.37 4.87
C GLN A 123 -8.47 -4.90 4.74
N ASP A 124 -9.58 -5.56 4.39
CA ASP A 124 -9.64 -7.02 4.23
C ASP A 124 -8.85 -7.49 2.99
N ILE A 125 -8.79 -6.66 1.94
CA ILE A 125 -7.95 -6.91 0.76
C ILE A 125 -6.47 -6.80 1.11
N LEU A 126 -6.07 -5.78 1.87
CA LEU A 126 -4.69 -5.59 2.31
C LEU A 126 -4.23 -6.72 3.26
N ALA A 127 -5.17 -7.27 4.03
CA ALA A 127 -4.93 -8.44 4.87
C ALA A 127 -4.76 -9.75 4.09
N HIS A 128 -5.17 -9.81 2.81
CA HIS A 128 -5.17 -11.04 2.04
C HIS A 128 -3.75 -11.55 1.76
N ARG A 129 -3.49 -12.84 2.01
CA ARG A 129 -2.15 -13.46 1.87
C ARG A 129 -1.51 -13.32 0.48
N LYS A 130 -2.31 -13.33 -0.57
CA LYS A 130 -1.84 -13.24 -1.97
C LYS A 130 -1.57 -11.83 -2.47
N ILE A 131 -1.75 -10.81 -1.63
CA ILE A 131 -1.40 -9.44 -2.03
C ILE A 131 0.11 -9.31 -2.14
N ARG A 132 0.59 -8.70 -3.22
CA ARG A 132 2.02 -8.47 -3.46
C ARG A 132 2.40 -6.99 -3.45
N LEU A 133 1.46 -6.12 -3.82
CA LEU A 133 1.72 -4.69 -3.93
C LEU A 133 0.42 -3.91 -3.73
N PHE A 134 0.53 -2.79 -3.01
CA PHE A 134 -0.49 -1.77 -2.95
C PHE A 134 -0.03 -0.51 -3.69
N ILE A 135 -0.66 -0.19 -4.82
CA ILE A 135 -0.47 1.07 -5.52
C ILE A 135 -1.44 2.09 -4.94
N SER A 136 -0.92 3.16 -4.35
CA SER A 136 -1.69 4.06 -3.48
C SER A 136 -1.32 5.53 -3.68
N HIS A 137 -2.32 6.40 -3.56
CA HIS A 137 -2.09 7.85 -3.47
C HIS A 137 -1.38 8.31 -2.17
N GLY A 138 -1.17 7.43 -1.18
CA GLY A 138 -0.48 7.82 0.07
C GLY A 138 -1.35 8.52 1.11
N GLY A 139 -2.67 8.34 1.06
CA GLY A 139 -3.55 8.79 2.15
C GLY A 139 -3.18 8.12 3.49
N LEU A 140 -3.30 8.86 4.60
CA LEU A 140 -2.84 8.43 5.93
C LEU A 140 -3.37 7.04 6.35
N PHE A 141 -4.69 6.83 6.29
CA PHE A 141 -5.30 5.57 6.73
C PHE A 141 -4.90 4.38 5.87
N GLY A 142 -4.86 4.55 4.55
CA GLY A 142 -4.42 3.49 3.63
C GLY A 142 -2.94 3.16 3.82
N SER A 143 -2.11 4.15 4.14
CA SER A 143 -0.70 3.94 4.46
C SER A 143 -0.51 3.18 5.78
N GLN A 144 -1.30 3.51 6.80
CA GLN A 144 -1.31 2.79 8.09
C GLN A 144 -1.78 1.34 7.93
N GLU A 145 -2.82 1.09 7.12
CA GLU A 145 -3.29 -0.27 6.82
C GLU A 145 -2.24 -1.07 6.05
N ALA A 146 -1.61 -0.48 5.03
CA ALA A 146 -0.56 -1.14 4.26
C ALA A 146 0.63 -1.51 5.12
N MET A 147 1.05 -0.61 6.01
CA MET A 147 2.09 -0.88 6.99
C MET A 147 1.69 -2.01 7.94
N TYR A 148 0.48 -1.95 8.50
CA TYR A 148 0.00 -2.95 9.46
C TYR A 148 -0.08 -4.37 8.87
N PHE A 149 -0.48 -4.48 7.61
CA PHE A 149 -0.53 -5.76 6.89
C PHE A 149 0.74 -6.07 6.09
N GLU A 150 1.82 -5.32 6.31
CA GLU A 150 3.15 -5.53 5.71
C GLU A 150 3.11 -5.61 4.18
N VAL A 151 2.29 -4.77 3.55
CA VAL A 151 2.14 -4.70 2.10
C VAL A 151 3.02 -3.57 1.56
N PRO A 152 3.97 -3.84 0.64
CA PRO A 152 4.77 -2.79 0.05
C PRO A 152 3.91 -1.84 -0.78
N VAL A 153 4.35 -0.58 -0.85
CA VAL A 153 3.59 0.48 -1.52
C VAL A 153 4.34 1.05 -2.73
N LEU A 154 3.64 1.16 -3.84
CA LEU A 154 4.00 2.11 -4.91
C LEU A 154 3.14 3.36 -4.73
N GLY A 155 3.76 4.40 -4.19
CA GLY A 155 3.16 5.69 -3.94
C GLY A 155 3.01 6.50 -5.22
N MET A 156 1.80 6.99 -5.49
CA MET A 156 1.50 7.93 -6.57
C MET A 156 0.78 9.16 -5.99
N PRO A 157 1.48 9.99 -5.21
CA PRO A 157 0.87 11.10 -4.48
C PRO A 157 0.29 12.14 -5.44
N VAL A 158 -0.83 12.75 -5.07
CA VAL A 158 -1.51 13.75 -5.91
C VAL A 158 -1.50 15.15 -5.28
N PHE A 159 -1.75 15.27 -3.97
CA PHE A 159 -1.74 16.57 -3.32
C PHE A 159 -1.50 16.51 -1.82
N LEU A 160 -1.09 17.66 -1.25
CA LEU A 160 -0.98 17.93 0.18
C LEU A 160 -0.06 16.95 0.92
N ASP A 161 -0.58 16.32 1.97
CA ASP A 161 0.11 15.45 2.91
C ASP A 161 0.50 14.10 2.31
N GLN A 162 -0.10 13.72 1.19
CA GLN A 162 0.22 12.48 0.47
C GLN A 162 1.70 12.38 0.11
N HIS A 163 2.33 13.48 -0.32
CA HIS A 163 3.75 13.50 -0.64
C HIS A 163 4.60 13.15 0.58
N MET A 164 4.33 13.80 1.73
CA MET A 164 5.06 13.53 2.97
C MET A 164 4.87 12.10 3.46
N ASN A 165 3.64 11.56 3.36
CA ASN A 165 3.38 10.17 3.73
C ASN A 165 4.17 9.21 2.84
N ILE A 166 4.16 9.41 1.52
CA ILE A 166 4.94 8.55 0.60
C ILE A 166 6.45 8.71 0.81
N ASP A 167 6.95 9.93 1.05
CA ASP A 167 8.36 10.15 1.34
C ASP A 167 8.80 9.39 2.60
N GLU A 168 7.93 9.30 3.61
CA GLU A 168 8.16 8.51 4.81
C GLU A 168 8.14 6.99 4.53
N ILE A 169 7.24 6.51 3.69
CA ILE A 169 7.23 5.10 3.22
C ILE A 169 8.56 4.76 2.53
N VAL A 170 9.03 5.65 1.66
CA VAL A 170 10.30 5.47 0.92
C VAL A 170 11.50 5.55 1.87
N SER A 171 11.51 6.48 2.82
CA SER A 171 12.61 6.65 3.78
C SER A 171 12.78 5.42 4.70
N GLN A 172 11.66 4.77 5.04
CA GLN A 172 11.62 3.53 5.81
C GLN A 172 11.91 2.28 4.98
N GLY A 173 11.94 2.40 3.66
CA GLY A 173 12.39 1.35 2.76
C GLY A 173 11.37 0.23 2.51
N TRP A 174 10.07 0.50 2.66
CA TRP A 174 8.98 -0.45 2.35
C TRP A 174 8.09 -0.01 1.18
N GLY A 175 8.56 0.96 0.39
CA GLY A 175 7.89 1.33 -0.85
C GLY A 175 8.74 2.19 -1.78
N LYS A 176 8.16 2.54 -2.93
CA LYS A 176 8.72 3.50 -3.90
C LYS A 176 7.69 4.60 -4.19
N SER A 177 8.16 5.72 -4.74
CA SER A 177 7.32 6.82 -5.22
C SER A 177 7.42 6.93 -6.73
N LEU A 178 6.31 7.18 -7.42
CA LEU A 178 6.26 7.53 -8.83
C LEU A 178 5.40 8.78 -8.99
N ALA A 179 6.00 9.85 -9.51
CA ALA A 179 5.28 11.07 -9.80
C ALA A 179 4.41 10.90 -11.05
N TRP A 180 3.25 11.57 -11.08
CA TRP A 180 2.34 11.52 -12.23
C TRP A 180 2.94 12.10 -13.51
N ASP A 181 3.83 13.09 -13.39
CA ASP A 181 4.51 13.69 -14.55
C ASP A 181 5.56 12.74 -15.17
N ASP A 182 6.05 11.77 -14.38
CA ASP A 182 7.00 10.75 -14.83
C ASP A 182 6.29 9.47 -15.28
N LEU A 183 4.95 9.41 -15.21
CA LEU A 183 4.18 8.22 -15.52
C LEU A 183 4.20 7.90 -17.02
N THR A 184 4.98 6.89 -17.38
CA THR A 184 4.99 6.26 -18.70
C THR A 184 4.81 4.75 -18.55
N GLU A 185 4.64 4.05 -19.66
CA GLU A 185 4.59 2.58 -19.65
C GLU A 185 5.86 1.98 -19.03
N ASP A 186 7.02 2.53 -19.39
CA ASP A 186 8.33 2.02 -18.95
C ASP A 186 8.54 2.32 -17.46
N THR A 187 8.38 3.57 -17.03
CA THR A 187 8.64 3.95 -15.63
C THR A 187 7.68 3.27 -14.66
N PHE A 188 6.41 3.08 -15.05
CA PHE A 188 5.43 2.39 -14.23
C PHE A 188 5.69 0.88 -14.16
N GLY A 189 5.99 0.27 -15.31
CA GLY A 189 6.35 -1.14 -15.39
C GLY A 189 7.59 -1.45 -14.56
N GLU A 190 8.65 -0.66 -14.72
CA GLU A 190 9.91 -0.78 -13.96
C GLU A 190 9.67 -0.61 -12.46
N ALA A 191 8.92 0.41 -12.03
CA ALA A 191 8.64 0.63 -10.61
C ALA A 191 7.90 -0.56 -9.97
N ILE A 192 6.94 -1.16 -10.68
CA ILE A 192 6.22 -2.35 -10.21
C ILE A 192 7.17 -3.56 -10.15
N GLN A 193 7.91 -3.83 -11.22
CA GLN A 193 8.84 -4.98 -11.28
C GLN A 193 9.94 -4.88 -10.22
N ASP A 194 10.47 -3.69 -9.98
CA ASP A 194 11.44 -3.44 -8.93
C ASP A 194 10.92 -3.79 -7.55
N ILE A 195 9.66 -3.47 -7.25
CA ILE A 195 9.06 -3.81 -5.94
C ILE A 195 8.84 -5.32 -5.85
N LEU A 196 8.28 -5.93 -6.90
CA LEU A 196 7.95 -7.35 -6.91
C LEU A 196 9.18 -8.27 -6.90
N SER A 197 10.33 -7.80 -7.40
CA SER A 197 11.58 -8.56 -7.44
C SER A 197 12.51 -8.30 -6.26
N ASN A 198 12.27 -7.24 -5.48
CA ASN A 198 13.13 -6.87 -4.36
C ASN A 198 12.70 -7.57 -3.07
N SER A 199 13.50 -8.55 -2.63
CA SER A 199 13.24 -9.33 -1.42
C SER A 199 13.14 -8.52 -0.13
N ARG A 200 13.60 -7.25 -0.09
CA ARG A 200 13.39 -6.34 1.04
C ARG A 200 12.01 -5.70 1.08
N LEU A 201 11.31 -5.68 -0.05
CA LEU A 201 9.98 -5.09 -0.22
C LEU A 201 8.88 -6.15 -0.30
N VAL A 202 9.22 -7.37 -0.72
CA VAL A 202 8.24 -8.45 -0.85
C VAL A 202 7.67 -8.84 0.51
N LYS A 203 6.34 -8.82 0.62
CA LYS A 203 5.62 -9.39 1.76
C LYS A 203 5.99 -10.87 1.90
N PRO A 204 6.46 -11.34 3.08
CA PRO A 204 6.77 -12.74 3.29
C PRO A 204 5.53 -13.61 3.05
N ASP A 205 5.70 -14.75 2.40
CA ASP A 205 4.65 -15.77 2.42
C ASP A 205 4.54 -16.29 3.86
N LEU A 206 3.33 -16.25 4.43
CA LEU A 206 3.05 -16.78 5.76
C LEU A 206 2.91 -18.30 5.65
N ASP A 207 3.81 -19.05 6.29
CA ASP A 207 3.75 -20.51 6.47
C ASP A 207 2.52 -20.96 7.29
#